data_AF-A0A1Y1N207-F1
#
_entry.id   AF-A0A1Y1N207-F1
#
_cell.length_a   1.000
_cell.length_b   1.000
_cell.length_c   1.000
_cell.angle_alpha   90.00
_cell.angle_beta   90.00
_cell.angle_gamma   90.00
#
_symmetry.space_group_name_H-M   'P 1'
#
loop_
_entity.id
_entity.type
_entity.pdbx_description
1 polymer ?
#
loop_
_entity_poly.entity_id
_entity_poly.type
_entity_poly.pdbx_seq_one_letter_code
_entity_poly.pdbx_strand_id
1 'polypeptide(L)'
;QVPAPNSVHSTPPDLLSIPTSTYSKSKSTMSSAEQTFIAIKPDGVQRGLVGPIISRFENRGYKLAAIKLVTPSKDHLEAHYADLKGKPFFDGLIKYMLSGPICAMVWEGRDAVKTGRAILGA
;
A
#
# COMPACT_ATOMS: atom_id res chain seq x y z
N GLN A 1 16.51 64.59 30.55
CA GLN A 1 16.30 64.55 29.08
C GLN A 1 17.30 63.51 28.57
N VAL A 2 16.97 62.24 28.33
CA VAL A 2 15.81 61.60 27.68
C VAL A 2 15.60 60.20 28.34
N PRO A 3 14.38 59.69 28.58
CA PRO A 3 14.17 58.39 29.22
C PRO A 3 14.24 57.21 28.22
N ALA A 4 14.71 56.05 28.72
CA ALA A 4 14.81 54.78 27.98
C ALA A 4 13.42 54.17 27.69
N PRO A 5 13.24 53.43 26.57
CA PRO A 5 11.93 52.98 26.12
C PRO A 5 11.39 51.76 26.87
N ASN A 6 10.06 51.78 26.96
CA ASN A 6 9.15 50.95 27.75
C ASN A 6 9.27 49.43 27.56
N SER A 7 9.08 48.73 28.69
CA SER A 7 8.66 47.33 28.75
C SER A 7 7.27 47.14 28.13
N VAL A 8 7.14 46.16 27.23
CA VAL A 8 5.87 45.50 26.94
C VAL A 8 6.05 44.00 27.02
N HIS A 9 5.47 43.43 28.07
CA HIS A 9 5.33 42.00 28.33
C HIS A 9 4.18 41.48 27.47
N SER A 10 4.48 40.67 26.46
CA SER A 10 3.48 39.93 25.68
C SER A 10 3.44 38.48 26.15
N THR A 11 2.49 38.14 27.01
CA THR A 11 2.08 36.75 27.25
C THR A 11 1.43 36.18 25.97
N PRO A 12 1.76 34.95 25.54
CA PRO A 12 0.99 34.28 24.50
C PRO A 12 -0.42 33.89 25.03
N PRO A 13 -1.47 33.90 24.21
CA PRO A 13 -2.79 33.46 24.62
C PRO A 13 -2.85 31.92 24.77
N ASP A 14 -3.66 31.50 25.74
CA ASP A 14 -3.90 30.13 26.22
C ASP A 14 -4.02 29.05 25.13
N LEU A 15 -3.23 27.98 25.30
CA LEU A 15 -3.27 26.72 24.54
C LEU A 15 -4.26 25.70 25.14
N LEU A 16 -5.46 26.12 25.58
CA LEU A 16 -6.40 25.20 26.23
C LEU A 16 -7.85 25.43 25.81
N SER A 17 -8.18 25.07 24.57
CA SER A 17 -9.53 24.64 24.19
C SER A 17 -9.56 24.01 22.80
N ILE A 18 -8.86 22.88 22.61
CA ILE A 18 -9.16 22.00 21.48
C ILE A 18 -10.37 21.15 21.93
N PRO A 19 -11.55 21.27 21.29
CA PRO A 19 -12.62 20.34 21.59
C PRO A 19 -12.13 18.93 21.26
N THR A 20 -12.13 18.06 22.27
CA THR A 20 -11.84 16.63 22.11
C THR A 20 -12.92 16.05 21.21
N SER A 21 -12.68 16.07 19.90
CA SER A 21 -13.52 15.39 18.94
C SER A 21 -13.47 13.92 19.31
N THR A 22 -14.52 13.44 19.97
CA THR A 22 -14.78 12.03 20.20
C THR A 22 -14.73 11.36 18.83
N TYR A 23 -13.64 10.63 18.58
CA TYR A 23 -13.50 9.80 17.40
C TYR A 23 -14.57 8.71 17.49
N SER A 24 -15.74 9.00 16.91
CA SER A 24 -16.78 8.01 16.71
C SER A 24 -16.16 6.94 15.84
N LYS A 25 -15.92 5.76 16.43
CA LYS A 25 -15.50 4.57 15.71
C LYS A 25 -16.66 4.21 14.80
N SER A 26 -16.70 4.86 13.63
CA SER A 26 -17.63 4.54 12.56
C SER A 26 -17.43 3.06 12.30
N LYS A 27 -18.44 2.27 12.64
CA LYS A 27 -18.50 0.86 12.36
C LYS A 27 -18.51 0.78 10.86
N SER A 28 -17.33 0.59 10.26
CA SER A 28 -17.20 0.37 8.83
C SER A 28 -18.07 -0.83 8.52
N THR A 29 -19.20 -0.58 7.88
CA THR A 29 -19.90 -1.60 7.12
C THR A 29 -18.82 -2.18 6.21
N MET A 30 -18.37 -3.41 6.48
CA MET A 30 -17.54 -4.11 5.52
C MET A 30 -18.36 -4.15 4.25
N SER A 31 -17.99 -3.33 3.26
CA SER A 31 -18.42 -3.55 1.90
C SER A 31 -17.96 -4.97 1.59
N SER A 32 -18.92 -5.89 1.39
CA SER A 32 -18.66 -7.25 0.90
C SER A 32 -18.21 -7.21 -0.56
N ALA A 33 -17.26 -6.34 -0.87
CA ALA A 33 -16.65 -6.24 -2.18
C ALA A 33 -15.48 -7.23 -2.23
N GLU A 34 -15.43 -7.99 -3.32
CA GLU A 34 -14.38 -8.97 -3.57
C GLU A 34 -13.00 -8.28 -3.55
N GLN A 35 -12.02 -8.97 -2.99
CA GLN A 35 -10.64 -8.51 -2.95
C GLN A 35 -9.73 -9.46 -3.74
N THR A 36 -8.75 -8.89 -4.42
CA THR A 36 -7.67 -9.64 -5.08
C THR A 36 -6.31 -9.13 -4.65
N PHE A 37 -5.37 -10.05 -4.50
CA PHE A 37 -3.96 -9.75 -4.32
C PHE A 37 -3.28 -9.56 -5.68
N ILE A 38 -2.53 -8.48 -5.84
CA ILE A 38 -1.73 -8.20 -7.04
C ILE A 38 -0.32 -7.81 -6.58
N ALA A 39 0.69 -8.47 -7.12
CA ALA A 39 2.09 -8.16 -6.84
C ALA A 39 2.81 -7.73 -8.11
N ILE A 40 3.48 -6.58 -8.05
CA ILE A 40 4.43 -6.16 -9.07
C ILE A 40 5.78 -6.77 -8.68
N LYS A 41 6.25 -7.69 -9.53
CA LYS A 41 7.50 -8.43 -9.38
C LYS A 41 8.72 -7.51 -9.46
N PRO A 42 9.94 -7.98 -9.07
CA PRO A 42 11.12 -7.13 -8.99
C PRO A 42 11.47 -6.39 -10.28
N ASP A 43 11.29 -7.03 -11.45
CA ASP A 43 11.52 -6.40 -12.75
C ASP A 43 10.55 -5.25 -13.03
N GLY A 44 9.27 -5.41 -12.68
CA GLY A 44 8.26 -4.37 -12.86
C GLY A 44 8.53 -3.16 -11.98
N VAL A 45 9.02 -3.39 -10.76
CA VAL A 45 9.47 -2.31 -9.86
C VAL A 45 10.70 -1.62 -10.43
N GLN A 46 11.73 -2.37 -10.82
CA GLN A 46 12.98 -1.82 -11.39
C GLN A 46 12.74 -1.02 -12.68
N ARG A 47 11.75 -1.40 -13.49
CA ARG A 47 11.37 -0.71 -14.72
C ARG A 47 10.45 0.49 -14.50
N GLY A 48 10.14 0.85 -13.25
CA GLY A 48 9.28 1.99 -12.93
C GLY A 48 7.81 1.79 -13.29
N LEU A 49 7.33 0.55 -13.37
CA LEU A 49 5.96 0.23 -13.81
C LEU A 49 4.90 0.29 -12.69
N VAL A 50 5.29 0.67 -11.47
CA VAL A 50 4.37 0.73 -10.31
C VAL A 50 3.19 1.67 -10.57
N GLY A 51 3.47 2.93 -10.92
CA GLY A 51 2.43 3.92 -11.23
C GLY A 51 1.54 3.49 -12.41
N PRO A 52 2.12 3.14 -13.59
CA PRO A 52 1.35 2.66 -14.73
C PRO A 52 0.42 1.48 -14.43
N ILE A 53 0.84 0.54 -13.58
CA ILE A 53 0.00 -0.60 -13.20
C ILE A 53 -1.12 -0.15 -12.27
N ILE A 54 -0.83 0.65 -11.24
CA ILE A 54 -1.85 1.20 -10.33
C ILE A 54 -2.94 1.93 -11.13
N SER A 55 -2.54 2.80 -12.06
CA SER A 55 -3.48 3.57 -12.87
C SER A 55 -4.42 2.68 -13.70
N ARG A 56 -4.00 1.50 -14.16
CA ARG A 56 -4.88 0.57 -14.88
C ARG A 56 -6.02 0.05 -14.00
N PHE A 57 -5.75 -0.23 -12.72
CA PHE A 57 -6.76 -0.70 -11.79
C PHE A 57 -7.70 0.43 -11.34
N GLU A 58 -7.14 1.62 -11.03
CA GLU A 58 -7.95 2.79 -10.65
C GLU A 58 -8.88 3.25 -11.79
N ASN A 59 -8.37 3.31 -13.02
CA ASN A 59 -9.17 3.68 -14.20
C ASN A 59 -10.32 2.68 -14.48
N ARG A 60 -10.20 1.44 -14.00
CA ARG A 60 -11.26 0.43 -14.09
C ARG A 60 -12.32 0.61 -12.99
N GLY A 61 -12.07 1.46 -12.01
CA GLY A 61 -12.94 1.71 -10.86
C GLY A 61 -12.67 0.81 -9.65
N TYR A 62 -11.53 0.10 -9.62
CA TYR A 62 -11.14 -0.66 -8.44
C TYR A 62 -10.57 0.27 -7.36
N LYS A 63 -10.87 -0.05 -6.11
CA LYS A 63 -10.35 0.67 -4.95
C LYS A 63 -9.06 0.01 -4.47
N LEU A 64 -8.00 0.79 -4.29
CA LEU A 64 -6.79 0.32 -3.64
C LEU A 64 -7.03 0.21 -2.12
N ALA A 65 -7.14 -1.01 -1.62
CA ALA A 65 -7.41 -1.28 -0.20
C ALA A 65 -6.12 -1.32 0.64
N ALA A 66 -5.02 -1.80 0.06
CA ALA A 66 -3.71 -1.81 0.69
C ALA A 66 -2.59 -1.79 -0.34
N ILE A 67 -1.46 -1.18 0.02
CA ILE A 67 -0.23 -1.17 -0.78
C ILE A 67 0.98 -1.21 0.14
N LYS A 68 2.01 -1.98 -0.23
CA LYS A 68 3.28 -2.04 0.48
C LYS A 68 4.44 -2.40 -0.45
N LEU A 69 5.51 -1.62 -0.41
CA LEU A 69 6.79 -2.01 -1.00
C LEU A 69 7.53 -2.90 0.01
N VAL A 70 7.88 -4.13 -0.38
CA VAL A 70 8.51 -5.10 0.52
C VAL A 70 9.59 -5.90 -0.19
N THR A 71 10.60 -6.31 0.57
CA THR A 71 11.54 -7.36 0.18
C THR A 71 11.22 -8.59 1.04
N PRO A 72 10.46 -9.57 0.52
CA PRO A 72 10.05 -10.73 1.30
C PRO A 72 11.24 -11.60 1.70
N SER A 73 11.14 -12.30 2.83
CA SER A 73 12.11 -13.33 3.18
C SER A 73 11.97 -14.56 2.28
N LYS A 74 13.02 -15.38 2.20
CA LYS A 74 13.00 -16.65 1.46
C LYS A 74 11.88 -17.56 1.94
N ASP A 75 11.77 -17.74 3.26
CA ASP A 75 10.76 -18.60 3.88
C ASP A 75 9.33 -18.14 3.54
N HIS A 76 9.09 -16.82 3.49
CA HIS A 76 7.80 -16.28 3.10
C HIS A 76 7.47 -16.60 1.63
N LEU A 77 8.44 -16.50 0.73
CA LEU A 77 8.24 -16.83 -0.69
C LEU A 77 8.07 -18.33 -0.92
N GLU A 78 8.84 -19.16 -0.22
CA GLU A 78 8.69 -20.61 -0.29
C GLU A 78 7.31 -21.07 0.20
N ALA A 79 6.80 -20.45 1.27
CA ALA A 79 5.44 -20.66 1.74
C ALA A 79 4.39 -20.15 0.73
N HIS A 80 4.60 -18.95 0.15
CA HIS A 80 3.69 -18.38 -0.84
C HIS A 80 3.58 -19.22 -2.12
N TYR A 81 4.69 -19.85 -2.54
CA TYR A 81 4.77 -20.70 -3.73
C TYR A 81 4.77 -22.20 -3.41
N ALA A 82 4.29 -22.61 -2.23
CA ALA A 82 4.36 -24.00 -1.77
C ALA A 82 3.77 -25.01 -2.79
N ASP A 83 2.69 -24.65 -3.48
CA ASP A 83 2.04 -25.47 -4.51
C ASP A 83 2.95 -25.77 -5.74
N LEU A 84 4.01 -24.99 -5.92
CA LEU A 84 4.99 -25.15 -6.99
C LEU A 84 6.25 -25.89 -6.53
N LYS A 85 6.32 -26.28 -5.25
CA LYS A 85 7.48 -27.01 -4.72
C LYS A 85 7.66 -28.34 -5.46
N GLY A 86 8.90 -28.65 -5.82
CA GLY A 86 9.24 -29.84 -6.61
C GLY A 86 9.12 -29.67 -8.12
N LYS A 87 8.64 -28.52 -8.62
CA LYS A 87 8.76 -28.17 -10.04
C LYS A 87 10.22 -27.76 -10.34
N PRO A 88 10.77 -28.09 -11.52
CA PRO A 88 12.18 -27.83 -11.84
C PRO A 88 12.55 -26.33 -11.86
N PHE A 89 11.56 -25.45 -11.98
CA PHE A 89 11.76 -24.00 -11.99
C PHE A 89 11.57 -23.33 -10.62
N PHE A 90 11.23 -24.09 -9.56
CA PHE A 90 10.88 -23.52 -8.26
C PHE A 90 12.03 -22.69 -7.65
N ASP A 91 13.24 -23.24 -7.59
CA ASP A 91 14.38 -22.54 -7.02
C ASP A 91 14.74 -21.27 -7.81
N GLY A 92 14.60 -21.33 -9.13
CA GLY A 92 14.76 -20.18 -10.01
C GLY A 92 13.73 -19.09 -9.75
N LEU A 93 12.46 -19.47 -9.54
CA LEU A 93 11.38 -18.56 -9.18
C LEU A 93 11.65 -17.86 -7.84
N ILE A 94 12.04 -18.61 -6.81
CA ILE A 94 12.36 -18.04 -5.49
C ILE A 94 13.54 -17.08 -5.60
N LYS A 95 14.62 -17.48 -6.28
CA LYS A 95 15.80 -16.62 -6.49
C LYS A 95 15.45 -15.34 -7.23
N TYR A 96 14.61 -15.43 -8.27
CA TYR A 96 14.14 -14.26 -9.00
C TYR A 96 13.29 -13.34 -8.13
N MET A 97 12.35 -13.87 -7.34
CA MET A 97 11.53 -13.06 -6.44
C MET A 97 12.33 -12.40 -5.31
N LEU A 98 13.47 -12.99 -4.91
CA LEU A 98 14.42 -12.42 -3.96
C LEU A 98 15.38 -11.38 -4.57
N SER A 99 15.40 -11.20 -5.90
CA SER A 99 16.36 -10.32 -6.57
C SER A 99 16.12 -8.82 -6.33
N GLY A 100 14.99 -8.44 -5.75
CA GLY A 100 14.66 -7.05 -5.46
C GLY A 100 13.31 -6.89 -4.75
N PRO A 101 12.91 -5.65 -4.47
CA PRO A 101 11.63 -5.37 -3.82
C PRO A 101 10.46 -5.67 -4.77
N ILE A 102 9.33 -6.06 -4.17
CA ILE A 102 8.04 -6.19 -4.84
C ILE A 102 7.08 -5.11 -4.32
N CYS A 103 6.16 -4.67 -5.17
CA CYS A 103 5.02 -3.86 -4.73
C CYS A 103 3.81 -4.77 -4.55
N ALA A 104 3.45 -5.05 -3.30
CA ALA A 104 2.30 -5.87 -2.94
C ALA A 104 1.06 -4.99 -2.75
N MET A 105 -0.05 -5.35 -3.39
CA MET A 105 -1.30 -4.57 -3.40
C MET A 105 -2.51 -5.46 -3.17
N VAL A 106 -3.55 -4.86 -2.57
CA VAL A 106 -4.89 -5.43 -2.46
C VAL A 106 -5.87 -4.49 -3.15
N TRP A 107 -6.61 -5.01 -4.12
CA TRP A 107 -7.63 -4.28 -4.87
C TRP A 107 -9.02 -4.80 -4.54
N GLU A 108 -9.96 -3.88 -4.29
CA GLU A 108 -11.34 -4.15 -3.91
C GLU A 108 -12.30 -3.71 -5.03
N GLY A 109 -13.25 -4.58 -5.38
CA GLY A 109 -14.36 -4.25 -6.28
C GLY A 109 -15.06 -5.48 -6.84
N ARG A 110 -16.04 -5.26 -7.72
CA ARG A 110 -16.80 -6.37 -8.33
C ARG A 110 -15.92 -7.15 -9.32
N ASP A 111 -15.96 -8.48 -9.23
CA ASP A 111 -15.21 -9.39 -10.11
C ASP A 111 -13.70 -9.04 -10.18
N ALA A 112 -13.14 -8.54 -9.07
CA ALA A 112 -11.76 -8.09 -8.93
C ALA A 112 -10.75 -9.20 -9.24
N VAL A 113 -11.01 -10.45 -8.81
CA VAL A 113 -10.09 -11.57 -9.07
C VAL A 113 -10.05 -11.89 -10.56
N LYS A 114 -11.22 -12.02 -11.18
CA LYS A 114 -11.35 -12.36 -12.61
C LYS A 114 -10.78 -11.25 -13.49
N THR A 115 -11.15 -10.00 -13.21
CA THR A 115 -10.71 -8.85 -14.01
C THR A 115 -9.24 -8.53 -13.77
N GLY A 116 -8.74 -8.71 -12.55
CA GLY A 116 -7.31 -8.56 -12.24
C GLY A 116 -6.45 -9.49 -13.11
N ARG A 117 -6.85 -10.75 -13.29
CA ARG A 117 -6.19 -11.67 -14.22
C ARG A 117 -6.24 -11.19 -15.67
N ALA A 118 -7.39 -10.67 -16.11
CA ALA A 118 -7.54 -10.14 -17.47
C ALA A 118 -6.66 -8.89 -17.72
N ILE A 119 -6.49 -8.01 -16.72
CA ILE A 119 -5.64 -6.79 -16.83
C ILE A 119 -4.15 -7.15 -16.94
N LEU A 120 -3.71 -8.19 -16.23
CA LEU A 120 -2.30 -8.61 -16.19
C LEU A 120 -1.86 -9.36 -17.46
N GLY A 121 -2.80 -9.88 -18.24
CA GLY A 121 -2.53 -10.64 -19.47
C GLY A 121 -2.50 -12.16 -19.26
N ALA A 122 -2.53 -12.88 -20.37
CA ALA A 122 -2.49 -14.34 -20.45
C ALA A 122 -1.05 -14.88 -20.48
#